data_AF-A0A1X3RL98-F1
#
_entry.id   AF-A0A1X3RL98-F1
#
_cell.length_a   1.000
_cell.length_b   1.000
_cell.length_c   1.000
_cell.angle_alpha   90.00
_cell.angle_beta   90.00
_cell.angle_gamma   90.00
#
_symmetry.space_group_name_H-M   'P 1'
#
loop_
_entity.id
_entity.type
_entity.pdbx_description
1 polymer ?
#
loop_
_entity_poly.entity_id
_entity_poly.type
_entity_poly.pdbx_seq_one_letter_code
_entity_poly.pdbx_strand_id
1 'polypeptide(L)'
;MKEFNGGDDDYRSWIELSLQDNLRPSYSFRTEPGAMLGGSPYANSCNESDAKFKLRVSHFLAEDIENELDPSYDRVGSYTYLDSIDELMKQLSKYGVELKDFIDINKVDDYPL
;
A
#
# COMPACT_ATOMS: atom_id res chain seq x y z
N MET A 1 -3.36 -2.68 2.16
CA MET A 1 -2.36 -3.71 1.78
C MET A 1 -3.05 -5.07 1.71
N LYS A 2 -2.48 -6.02 0.96
CA LYS A 2 -3.01 -7.38 0.88
C LYS A 2 -1.88 -8.39 0.62
N GLU A 3 -1.82 -9.46 1.41
CA GLU A 3 -1.00 -10.65 1.16
C GLU A 3 -1.58 -11.48 -0.01
N PHE A 4 -0.71 -12.01 -0.86
CA PHE A 4 -1.07 -12.90 -1.95
C PHE A 4 -0.06 -14.05 -2.06
N ASN A 5 -0.46 -15.15 -2.67
CA ASN A 5 0.44 -16.28 -2.89
C ASN A 5 1.37 -15.96 -4.07
N GLY A 6 2.65 -15.74 -3.77
CA GLY A 6 3.71 -15.46 -4.75
C GLY A 6 4.29 -16.70 -5.43
N GLY A 7 3.88 -17.91 -5.01
CA GLY A 7 4.36 -19.19 -5.53
C GLY A 7 5.63 -19.74 -4.88
N ASP A 8 6.17 -19.06 -3.87
CA ASP A 8 7.34 -19.48 -3.09
C ASP A 8 6.94 -19.56 -1.61
N ASP A 9 6.88 -20.77 -1.06
CA ASP A 9 6.40 -21.04 0.31
C ASP A 9 7.35 -20.48 1.38
N ASP A 10 8.62 -20.25 1.02
CA ASP A 10 9.62 -19.66 1.91
C ASP A 10 9.42 -18.14 2.08
N TYR A 11 8.55 -17.53 1.25
CA TYR A 11 8.34 -16.08 1.24
C TYR A 11 6.86 -15.68 1.32
N ARG A 12 6.54 -14.77 2.25
CA ARG A 12 5.26 -14.08 2.27
C ARG A 12 5.31 -12.86 1.36
N SER A 13 4.37 -12.81 0.43
CA SER A 13 4.33 -11.79 -0.62
C SER A 13 3.17 -10.83 -0.38
N TRP A 14 3.45 -9.53 -0.43
CA TRP A 14 2.49 -8.49 -0.11
C TRP A 14 2.39 -7.45 -1.21
N ILE A 15 1.18 -6.95 -1.43
CA ILE A 15 0.89 -5.85 -2.34
C ILE A 15 0.47 -4.63 -1.54
N GLU A 16 1.25 -3.57 -1.72
CA GLU A 16 0.91 -2.22 -1.29
C GLU A 16 0.29 -1.47 -2.46
N LEU A 17 -0.84 -0.84 -2.19
CA LEU A 17 -1.54 0.00 -3.14
C LEU A 17 -1.78 1.36 -2.50
N SER A 18 -1.44 2.43 -3.21
CA SER A 18 -1.75 3.79 -2.77
C SER A 18 -1.93 4.72 -3.97
N LEU A 19 -2.55 5.88 -3.75
CA LEU A 19 -2.59 6.95 -4.75
C LEU A 19 -1.18 7.53 -4.96
N GLN A 20 -0.88 7.94 -6.20
CA GLN A 20 0.38 8.60 -6.53
C GLN A 20 0.55 9.90 -5.72
N ASP A 21 1.77 10.21 -5.30
CA ASP A 21 2.05 11.31 -4.36
C ASP A 21 1.73 12.69 -4.95
N ASN A 22 1.78 12.84 -6.28
CA ASN A 22 1.43 14.05 -7.01
C ASN A 22 -0.08 14.35 -7.04
N LEU A 23 -0.93 13.36 -6.75
CA LEU A 23 -2.38 13.52 -6.62
C LEU A 23 -2.82 13.74 -5.17
N ARG A 24 -1.91 13.56 -4.22
CA ARG A 24 -2.16 14.01 -2.85
C ARG A 24 -2.12 15.54 -2.89
N PRO A 25 -3.14 16.24 -2.36
CA PRO A 25 -3.08 17.69 -2.27
C PRO A 25 -1.78 18.08 -1.57
N SER A 26 -1.09 19.10 -2.09
CA SER A 26 0.26 19.51 -1.69
C SER A 26 0.37 20.03 -0.24
N TYR A 27 -0.58 19.72 0.65
CA TYR A 27 -0.84 20.51 1.84
C TYR A 27 0.42 20.71 2.68
N SER A 28 0.95 21.94 2.62
CA SER A 28 1.78 22.49 3.67
C SER A 28 0.85 22.72 4.84
N PHE A 29 0.78 21.79 5.78
CA PHE A 29 0.22 22.12 7.07
C PHE A 29 1.10 23.21 7.70
N ARG A 30 0.67 24.47 7.62
CA ARG A 30 0.88 25.40 8.73
C ARG A 30 -0.09 24.99 9.84
N THR A 31 0.07 23.79 10.38
CA THR A 31 -0.55 23.45 11.65
C THR A 31 0.37 23.92 12.75
N GLU A 32 -0.22 24.53 13.78
CA GLU A 32 0.52 24.83 14.99
C GLU A 32 1.14 23.52 15.56
N PRO A 33 2.31 23.60 16.22
CA PRO A 33 2.91 22.44 16.86
C PRO A 33 1.90 21.79 17.81
N GLY A 34 1.54 20.53 17.56
CA GLY A 34 0.61 19.76 18.40
C GLY A 34 -0.81 19.55 17.85
N ALA A 35 -1.12 19.96 16.62
CA ALA A 35 -2.41 19.65 16.01
C ALA A 35 -2.55 18.14 15.74
N MET A 36 -3.51 17.48 16.39
CA MET A 36 -3.90 16.10 16.09
C MET A 36 -4.60 16.06 14.73
N LEU A 37 -3.94 15.48 13.72
CA LEU A 37 -4.42 15.40 12.33
C LEU A 37 -5.50 14.31 12.11
N GLY A 38 -5.80 13.51 13.14
CA GLY A 38 -6.83 12.47 13.06
C GLY A 38 -8.23 13.07 12.95
N GLY A 39 -8.90 12.84 11.81
CA GLY A 39 -10.28 13.28 11.59
C GLY A 39 -10.45 14.65 10.93
N SER A 40 -9.38 15.20 10.34
CA SER A 40 -9.45 16.46 9.60
C SER A 40 -10.47 16.38 8.43
N PRO A 41 -11.34 17.39 8.23
CA PRO A 41 -12.25 17.47 7.07
C PRO A 41 -11.50 17.67 5.75
N TYR A 42 -10.19 17.91 5.80
CA TYR A 42 -9.28 18.01 4.64
C TYR A 42 -8.68 16.65 4.26
N ALA A 43 -9.45 15.57 4.40
CA ALA A 43 -9.02 14.26 3.94
C ALA A 43 -8.70 14.30 2.44
N ASN A 44 -7.62 13.62 2.03
CA ASN A 44 -7.22 13.52 0.63
C ASN A 44 -8.35 12.85 -0.17
N SER A 45 -9.15 13.68 -0.85
CA SER A 45 -10.18 13.23 -1.78
C SER A 45 -9.65 13.40 -3.20
N CYS A 46 -9.78 12.36 -3.99
CA CYS A 46 -9.41 12.34 -5.40
C CYS A 46 -10.65 11.90 -6.19
N ASN A 47 -10.96 12.58 -7.29
CA ASN A 47 -12.00 12.13 -8.19
C ASN A 47 -11.54 10.82 -8.86
N GLU A 48 -12.46 9.88 -9.04
CA GLU A 48 -12.16 8.58 -9.65
C GLU A 48 -11.52 8.72 -11.04
N SER A 49 -12.00 9.69 -11.83
CA SER A 49 -11.48 9.97 -13.18
C SER A 49 -10.04 10.50 -13.21
N ASP A 50 -9.59 11.11 -12.12
CA ASP A 50 -8.24 11.70 -11.98
C ASP A 50 -7.32 10.80 -11.14
N ALA A 51 -7.83 9.65 -10.66
CA ALA A 51 -7.12 8.77 -9.76
C ALA A 51 -6.04 7.98 -10.49
N LYS A 52 -4.80 8.21 -10.05
CA LYS A 52 -3.63 7.44 -10.44
C LYS A 52 -3.06 6.71 -9.24
N PHE A 53 -2.55 5.52 -9.47
CA PHE A 53 -2.14 4.60 -8.44
C PHE A 53 -0.64 4.31 -8.52
N LYS A 54 -0.04 3.96 -7.39
CA LYS A 54 1.25 3.29 -7.32
C LYS A 54 1.08 1.99 -6.56
N LEU A 55 1.68 0.95 -7.10
CA LEU A 55 1.63 -0.41 -6.56
C LEU A 55 3.06 -0.87 -6.30
N ARG A 56 3.30 -1.50 -5.15
CA ARG A 56 4.58 -2.13 -4.81
C ARG A 56 4.33 -3.55 -4.34
N VAL A 57 5.18 -4.46 -4.79
CA VAL A 57 5.19 -5.84 -4.35
C VAL A 57 6.42 -6.03 -3.48
N SER A 58 6.24 -6.59 -2.30
CA SER A 58 7.31 -6.89 -1.35
C SER A 58 7.26 -8.36 -0.99
N HIS A 59 8.44 -8.99 -0.89
CA HIS A 59 8.58 -10.37 -0.46
C HIS A 59 9.44 -10.40 0.80
N PHE A 60 8.96 -11.09 1.82
CA PHE A 60 9.64 -11.24 3.11
C PHE A 60 9.75 -12.72 3.43
N LEU A 61 10.83 -13.14 4.09
CA LEU A 61 10.99 -14.54 4.51
C LEU A 61 9.90 -14.90 5.50
N ALA A 62 9.24 -16.05 5.28
CA ALA A 62 8.20 -16.53 6.18
C ALA A 62 8.77 -16.85 7.56
N GLU A 63 9.99 -17.41 7.63
CA GLU A 63 10.68 -17.70 8.88
C GLU A 63 10.94 -16.44 9.72
N ASP A 64 11.32 -15.32 9.09
CA ASP A 64 11.56 -14.07 9.81
C ASP A 64 10.27 -13.57 10.47
N ILE A 65 9.15 -13.61 9.73
CA ILE A 65 7.84 -13.19 10.24
C ILE A 65 7.35 -14.12 11.36
N GLU A 66 7.49 -15.43 11.20
CA GLU A 66 7.00 -16.42 12.17
C GLU A 66 7.81 -16.42 13.48
N ASN A 67 9.07 -16.02 13.41
CA ASN A 67 9.95 -15.90 14.58
C ASN A 67 10.00 -14.48 15.16
N GLU A 68 9.13 -13.57 14.71
CA GLU A 68 9.10 -12.16 15.14
C GLU A 68 10.47 -11.44 14.98
N LEU A 69 11.22 -11.82 13.94
CA LEU A 69 12.50 -11.21 13.58
C LEU A 69 12.27 -10.02 12.65
N ASP A 70 13.23 -9.09 12.62
CA ASP A 70 13.21 -7.96 11.68
C ASP A 70 13.38 -8.51 10.25
N PRO A 71 12.35 -8.43 9.38
CA PRO A 71 12.37 -9.08 8.09
C PRO A 71 13.34 -8.39 7.13
N SER A 72 14.06 -9.17 6.31
CA SER A 72 14.94 -8.58 5.30
C SER A 72 14.16 -7.79 4.22
N TYR A 73 14.61 -6.57 3.95
CA TYR A 73 14.04 -5.68 2.93
C TYR A 73 14.68 -5.82 1.54
N ASP A 74 15.56 -6.81 1.35
CA ASP A 74 16.32 -6.98 0.10
C ASP A 74 15.41 -7.26 -1.11
N ARG A 75 14.22 -7.81 -0.88
CA ARG A 75 13.23 -8.15 -1.92
C ARG A 75 12.00 -7.22 -1.92
N VAL A 76 12.17 -5.99 -1.45
CA VAL A 76 11.18 -4.94 -1.64
C VAL A 76 11.26 -4.41 -3.06
N GLY A 77 10.21 -4.66 -3.85
CA GLY A 77 10.13 -4.20 -5.23
C GLY A 77 10.05 -2.67 -5.33
N SER A 78 10.33 -2.16 -6.53
CA SER A 78 10.09 -0.74 -6.84
C SER A 78 8.61 -0.44 -7.06
N TYR A 79 8.21 0.81 -6.83
CA TYR A 79 6.85 1.25 -7.15
C TYR A 79 6.61 1.21 -8.66
N THR A 80 5.54 0.52 -9.06
CA THR A 80 4.96 0.59 -10.40
C THR A 80 3.87 1.65 -10.41
N TYR A 81 3.94 2.58 -11.35
CA TYR A 81 2.98 3.65 -11.52
C TYR A 81 1.90 3.25 -12.51
N LEU A 82 0.64 3.54 -12.17
CA LEU A 82 -0.55 3.22 -12.93
C LEU A 82 -1.37 4.49 -13.09
N ASP A 83 -1.83 4.76 -14.31
CA ASP A 83 -2.48 6.03 -14.65
C ASP A 83 -4.01 5.96 -14.57
N SER A 84 -4.59 4.77 -14.38
CA SER A 84 -6.04 4.58 -14.31
C SER A 84 -6.47 3.41 -13.44
N ILE A 85 -7.76 3.40 -13.06
CA ILE A 85 -8.37 2.28 -12.33
C ILE A 85 -8.41 0.99 -13.16
N ASP A 86 -8.56 1.09 -14.49
CA ASP A 86 -8.56 -0.06 -15.39
C ASP A 86 -7.19 -0.76 -15.43
N GLU A 87 -6.10 0.03 -15.44
CA GLU A 87 -4.73 -0.51 -15.35
C GLU A 87 -4.48 -1.19 -14.00
N LEU A 88 -5.02 -0.60 -12.93
CA LEU A 88 -4.97 -1.19 -11.60
C LEU A 88 -5.69 -2.53 -11.54
N MET A 89 -6.94 -2.61 -12.02
CA MET A 89 -7.70 -3.87 -12.03
C MET A 89 -7.00 -4.95 -12.85
N LYS A 90 -6.41 -4.59 -14.01
CA LYS A 90 -5.62 -5.52 -14.83
C LYS A 90 -4.37 -6.03 -14.10
N GLN A 91 -3.67 -5.17 -13.37
CA GLN A 91 -2.50 -5.58 -12.58
C GLN A 91 -2.88 -6.46 -11.41
N LEU A 92 -3.91 -6.08 -10.64
CA LEU A 92 -4.40 -6.87 -9.51
C LEU A 92 -4.87 -8.27 -9.94
N SER A 93 -5.53 -8.36 -11.10
CA SER A 93 -5.95 -9.64 -11.69
C SER A 93 -4.78 -10.61 -11.94
N LYS A 94 -3.57 -10.11 -12.25
CA LYS A 94 -2.38 -10.97 -12.42
C LYS A 94 -1.95 -11.62 -11.12
N TYR A 95 -2.21 -10.97 -9.99
CA TYR A 95 -1.91 -11.47 -8.66
C TYR A 95 -3.09 -12.22 -8.03
N GLY A 96 -4.22 -12.32 -8.72
CA GLY A 96 -5.44 -12.95 -8.19
C GLY A 96 -6.05 -12.21 -7.00
N VAL A 97 -5.82 -10.90 -6.88
CA VAL A 97 -6.31 -10.07 -5.77
C VAL A 97 -7.39 -9.11 -6.27
N GLU A 98 -8.41 -8.84 -5.46
CA GLU A 98 -9.41 -7.81 -5.75
C GLU A 98 -9.22 -6.57 -4.86
N LEU A 99 -9.68 -5.40 -5.34
CA LEU A 99 -9.54 -4.13 -4.60
C LEU A 99 -10.25 -4.16 -3.22
N LYS A 100 -11.33 -4.94 -3.11
CA LYS A 100 -12.11 -5.10 -1.87
C LYS A 100 -11.34 -5.84 -0.77
N ASP A 101 -10.30 -6.59 -1.15
CA ASP A 101 -9.51 -7.39 -0.22
C ASP A 101 -8.41 -6.57 0.47
N PHE A 102 -8.19 -5.34 0.01
CA PHE A 102 -7.21 -4.43 0.60
C PHE A 102 -7.72 -3.88 1.91
N ILE A 103 -6.90 -4.02 2.94
CA ILE A 103 -7.14 -3.40 4.24
C ILE A 103 -6.49 -2.02 4.24
N ASP A 104 -7.20 -1.02 4.78
CA ASP A 104 -6.66 0.31 5.01
C ASP A 104 -5.52 0.23 6.03
N ILE A 105 -4.33 0.67 5.65
CA ILE A 105 -3.14 0.63 6.49
C ILE A 105 -3.31 1.44 7.79
N ASN A 106 -4.20 2.43 7.81
CA ASN A 106 -4.46 3.23 9.01
C ASN A 106 -5.34 2.49 10.04
N LYS A 107 -5.86 1.31 9.69
CA LYS A 107 -6.72 0.49 10.55
C LYS A 107 -6.04 -0.81 10.99
N VAL A 108 -4.81 -1.01 10.58
CA VAL A 108 -4.01 -2.18 10.89
C VAL A 108 -2.87 -1.71 11.78
N ASP A 109 -2.96 -2.02 13.08
CA ASP A 109 -1.84 -1.82 14.00
C ASP A 109 -0.72 -2.83 13.72
N ASP A 110 -1.09 -4.06 13.34
CA ASP A 110 -0.16 -5.13 12.99
C ASP A 110 0.10 -5.13 11.47
N TYR A 111 0.91 -4.17 11.02
CA TYR A 111 1.63 -4.38 9.76
C TYR A 111 2.51 -5.64 9.96
N PRO A 112 2.96 -6.34 8.90
CA PRO A 112 4.19 -7.11 9.03
C PRO A 112 5.34 -6.09 9.15
N LEU A 113 5.38 -5.42 10.31
CA LEU A 113 6.37 -4.62 11.01
C LEU A 113 5.76 -4.12 12.33
#